data_AF-A0A7K3E1Q0-F1
#
_entry.id   AF-A0A7K3E1Q0-F1
#
_cell.length_a   1.000
_cell.length_b   1.000
_cell.length_c   1.000
_cell.angle_alpha   90.00
_cell.angle_beta   90.00
_cell.angle_gamma   90.00
#
_symmetry.space_group_name_H-M   'P 1'
#
loop_
_entity.id
_entity.type
_entity.pdbx_description
1 polymer ?
#
loop_
_entity_poly.entity_id
_entity_poly.type
_entity_poly.pdbx_seq_one_letter_code
_entity_poly.pdbx_strand_id
1 'polypeptide(L)'
;MSPRLPRRQAERRGLRLWPVGIVLALAFTTAVLVAAAVFYAGWDLLGARELKPERRIDSKTLFDLVKLAFGVVAGAGALVALVVAYRRQRVDEDGALRDATRLHTERFTTAVSQLGDESAAVRLGGVHALAGLADDAPTRELRQTCIDVLCAYLRLPYTAEADAEARHAYLALREVRHTVIRLIRDHLRLPVRHHHSWQGHDFDFTGVTFDGGDLSEAVFSGGTVHFIGATFSSGTVHFNGAEFSGGTVHFGGAVFSGGTVHFSGAEFSGATAFFGGAEFSGGTVHFIGATFSSGTVHFVEAEFSSGTVDFGGAEFSGGTVSFIGAVFSGGTVHCLGATFSSGTVDFRFATFSSGTVDFGRARFSNNGTVSFGLATFSGAAVDFTRASGPAPHGLIPAAGSPMPDGLTLAAAWQPDH
;
A
#
# COMPACT_ATOMS: atom_id res chain seq x y z
N MET A 1 4.18 27.08 -5.62
CA MET A 1 3.71 27.06 -7.03
C MET A 1 3.99 25.65 -7.54
N SER A 2 3.01 24.77 -7.42
CA SER A 2 3.22 23.31 -7.43
C SER A 2 2.79 22.70 -8.77
N PRO A 3 3.62 21.88 -9.43
CA PRO A 3 3.24 21.23 -10.67
C PRO A 3 2.30 20.06 -10.37
N ARG A 4 1.06 20.15 -10.86
CA ARG A 4 0.09 19.04 -10.86
C ARG A 4 0.50 18.05 -11.95
N LEU A 5 1.04 16.90 -11.58
CA LEU A 5 1.23 15.77 -12.49
C LEU A 5 -0.08 14.98 -12.68
N PRO A 6 -0.29 14.34 -13.84
CA PRO A 6 -1.60 13.88 -14.27
C PRO A 6 -1.94 12.51 -13.66
N ARG A 7 -3.12 12.44 -13.05
CA ARG A 7 -3.76 11.17 -12.63
C ARG A 7 -3.98 10.29 -13.88
N ARG A 8 -3.18 9.22 -14.02
CA ARG A 8 -3.42 8.15 -14.98
C ARG A 8 -4.80 7.54 -14.69
N GLN A 9 -5.78 7.83 -15.55
CA GLN A 9 -7.01 7.05 -15.67
C GLN A 9 -6.63 5.65 -16.16
N ALA A 10 -6.44 4.71 -15.25
CA ALA A 10 -6.43 3.30 -15.59
C ALA A 10 -7.84 2.93 -16.07
N GLU A 11 -7.90 2.40 -17.29
CA GLU A 11 -9.09 2.01 -18.02
C GLU A 11 -9.97 1.05 -17.20
N ARG A 12 -11.02 1.59 -16.57
CA ARG A 12 -12.26 0.83 -16.45
C ARG A 12 -12.90 0.76 -17.84
N ARG A 13 -12.47 -0.17 -18.69
CA ARG A 13 -13.38 -0.77 -19.67
C ARG A 13 -14.37 -1.68 -18.94
N GLY A 14 -15.11 -1.10 -17.99
CA GLY A 14 -16.42 -1.63 -17.69
C GLY A 14 -17.23 -1.43 -18.96
N LEU A 15 -17.75 -2.51 -19.54
CA LEU A 15 -18.85 -2.43 -20.49
C LEU A 15 -19.79 -1.36 -19.94
N ARG A 16 -19.87 -0.20 -20.61
CA ARG A 16 -20.85 0.83 -20.31
C ARG A 16 -22.19 0.18 -20.60
N LEU A 17 -22.69 -0.58 -19.63
CA LEU A 17 -24.03 -1.13 -19.63
C LEU A 17 -24.91 0.10 -19.75
N TRP A 18 -25.48 0.29 -20.93
CA TRP A 18 -26.41 1.38 -21.17
C TRP A 18 -27.45 1.34 -20.04
N PRO A 19 -27.86 2.49 -19.49
CA PRO A 19 -28.90 2.52 -18.49
C PRO A 19 -30.05 1.64 -18.99
N VAL A 20 -30.39 0.61 -18.22
CA VAL A 20 -31.35 -0.43 -18.66
C VAL A 20 -32.67 0.20 -19.11
N GLY A 21 -33.03 1.37 -18.58
CA GLY A 21 -34.15 2.18 -19.04
C GLY A 21 -34.06 2.63 -20.51
N ILE A 22 -32.88 2.97 -21.03
CA ILE A 22 -32.67 3.31 -22.44
C ILE A 22 -32.80 2.05 -23.31
N VAL A 23 -32.26 0.92 -22.86
CA VAL A 23 -32.38 -0.37 -23.57
C VAL A 23 -33.84 -0.82 -23.65
N LEU A 24 -34.59 -0.71 -22.56
CA LEU A 24 -36.02 -1.04 -22.52
C LEU A 24 -36.87 -0.05 -23.33
N ALA A 25 -36.56 1.25 -23.26
CA ALA A 25 -37.25 2.25 -24.08
C ALA A 25 -36.99 2.04 -25.57
N LEU A 26 -35.77 1.67 -25.96
CA LEU A 26 -35.41 1.28 -27.32
C LEU A 26 -36.11 0.00 -27.74
N ALA A 27 -36.12 -1.03 -26.91
CA ALA A 27 -36.84 -2.28 -27.22
C ALA A 27 -38.34 -2.01 -27.42
N PHE A 28 -38.95 -1.16 -26.59
CA PHE A 28 -40.35 -0.76 -26.72
C PHE A 28 -40.63 0.05 -27.98
N THR A 29 -39.84 1.09 -28.25
CA THR A 29 -39.97 1.88 -29.48
C THR A 29 -39.76 1.04 -30.73
N THR A 30 -38.81 0.11 -30.70
CA THR A 30 -38.58 -0.85 -31.79
C THR A 30 -39.80 -1.78 -31.97
N ALA A 31 -40.37 -2.30 -30.90
CA ALA A 31 -41.57 -3.13 -30.96
C ALA A 31 -42.79 -2.36 -31.52
N VAL A 32 -42.98 -1.10 -31.11
CA VAL A 32 -44.05 -0.23 -31.63
C VAL A 32 -43.84 0.08 -33.11
N LEU A 33 -42.60 0.38 -33.52
CA LEU A 33 -42.27 0.63 -34.92
C LEU A 33 -42.49 -0.60 -35.79
N VAL A 34 -42.11 -1.79 -35.32
CA VAL A 34 -42.36 -3.06 -36.04
C VAL A 34 -43.87 -3.32 -36.15
N ALA A 35 -44.64 -3.12 -35.08
CA ALA A 35 -46.09 -3.27 -35.12
C ALA A 35 -46.75 -2.28 -36.09
N ALA A 36 -46.32 -1.02 -36.09
CA ALA A 36 -46.78 0.00 -37.02
C ALA A 36 -46.41 -0.33 -38.48
N ALA A 37 -45.20 -0.83 -38.71
CA ALA A 37 -44.74 -1.25 -40.03
C ALA A 37 -45.54 -2.44 -40.56
N VAL A 38 -45.81 -3.46 -39.73
CA VAL A 38 -46.66 -4.61 -40.10
C VAL A 38 -48.09 -4.16 -40.38
N PHE A 39 -48.63 -3.24 -39.58
CA PHE A 39 -49.96 -2.67 -39.81
C PHE A 39 -50.03 -1.91 -41.14
N TYR A 40 -49.04 -1.06 -41.41
CA TYR A 40 -48.99 -0.28 -42.65
C TYR A 40 -48.77 -1.17 -43.87
N ALA A 41 -47.88 -2.17 -43.77
CA ALA A 41 -47.66 -3.16 -44.83
C ALA A 41 -48.93 -3.99 -45.07
N GLY A 42 -49.65 -4.39 -44.02
CA GLY A 42 -50.94 -5.06 -44.14
C GLY A 42 -52.00 -4.16 -44.77
N TRP A 43 -52.04 -2.88 -44.41
CA TRP A 43 -52.93 -1.88 -44.99
C TRP A 43 -52.64 -1.62 -46.47
N ASP A 44 -51.37 -1.53 -46.86
CA ASP A 44 -50.93 -1.34 -48.25
C ASP A 44 -51.19 -2.60 -49.09
N LEU A 45 -50.92 -3.79 -48.52
CA LEU A 45 -51.21 -5.09 -49.16
C LEU A 45 -52.73 -5.31 -49.34
N LEU A 46 -53.55 -4.81 -48.42
CA LEU A 46 -55.02 -4.84 -48.49
C LEU A 46 -55.60 -3.64 -49.27
N GLY A 47 -54.83 -2.57 -49.45
CA GLY A 47 -55.16 -1.35 -50.19
C GLY A 47 -55.21 -1.52 -51.71
N ALA A 48 -54.96 -2.73 -52.21
CA ALA A 48 -55.04 -3.08 -53.63
C ALA A 48 -56.20 -4.05 -53.98
N ARG A 49 -57.10 -4.40 -53.04
CA ARG A 49 -58.32 -5.15 -53.37
C ARG A 49 -59.54 -4.57 -52.68
N GLU A 50 -60.41 -3.99 -53.50
CA GLU A 50 -61.75 -3.49 -53.19
C GLU A 50 -62.42 -4.26 -52.03
N LEU A 51 -62.33 -3.72 -50.81
CA LEU A 51 -63.15 -4.18 -49.70
C LEU A 51 -64.59 -3.74 -50.00
N LYS A 52 -65.42 -4.66 -50.50
CA LYS A 52 -66.87 -4.46 -50.50
C LYS A 52 -67.29 -4.08 -49.08
N PRO A 53 -68.02 -2.98 -48.87
CA PRO A 53 -68.46 -2.59 -47.54
C PRO A 53 -69.58 -3.55 -47.11
N GLU A 54 -69.20 -4.69 -46.51
CA GLU A 54 -70.15 -5.55 -45.83
C GLU A 54 -70.58 -4.87 -44.53
N ARG A 55 -71.88 -4.58 -44.46
CA ARG A 55 -72.53 -3.81 -43.38
C ARG A 55 -72.66 -4.58 -42.06
N ARG A 56 -71.98 -5.72 -41.91
CA ARG A 56 -71.98 -6.58 -40.71
C ARG A 56 -70.59 -7.16 -40.50
N ILE A 57 -69.98 -6.81 -39.37
CA ILE A 57 -68.71 -7.40 -38.94
C ILE A 57 -68.97 -8.86 -38.54
N ASP A 58 -68.30 -9.80 -39.21
CA ASP A 58 -68.37 -11.22 -38.90
C ASP A 58 -67.80 -11.51 -37.50
N SER A 59 -68.42 -12.45 -36.77
CA SER A 59 -68.07 -12.78 -35.38
C SER A 59 -66.63 -13.29 -35.26
N LYS A 60 -66.11 -13.93 -36.31
CA LYS A 60 -64.73 -14.41 -36.39
C LYS A 60 -63.71 -13.26 -36.39
N THR A 61 -63.98 -12.21 -37.15
CA THR A 61 -63.11 -11.03 -37.23
C THR A 61 -63.07 -10.25 -35.91
N LEU A 62 -64.23 -10.10 -35.24
CA LEU A 62 -64.28 -9.50 -33.90
C LEU A 62 -63.46 -10.30 -32.89
N PHE A 63 -63.52 -11.63 -32.95
CA PHE A 63 -62.77 -12.50 -32.05
C PHE A 63 -61.24 -12.39 -32.24
N ASP A 64 -60.77 -12.32 -33.49
CA ASP A 64 -59.35 -12.16 -33.78
C ASP A 64 -58.82 -10.78 -33.35
N LEU A 65 -59.64 -9.73 -33.51
CA LEU A 65 -59.32 -8.37 -33.06
C LEU A 65 -59.22 -8.29 -31.53
N VAL A 66 -60.13 -8.97 -30.81
CA VAL A 66 -60.09 -9.10 -29.35
C VAL A 66 -58.83 -9.85 -28.90
N LYS A 67 -58.48 -10.98 -29.54
CA LYS A 67 -57.24 -11.72 -29.22
C LYS A 67 -55.98 -10.88 -29.39
N LEU A 68 -55.90 -10.12 -30.49
CA LEU A 68 -54.76 -9.26 -30.76
C LEU A 68 -54.66 -8.12 -29.73
N ALA A 69 -55.79 -7.50 -29.39
CA ALA A 69 -55.85 -6.50 -28.33
C ALA A 69 -55.42 -7.07 -26.97
N PHE A 70 -55.88 -8.27 -26.61
CA PHE A 70 -55.44 -8.97 -25.39
C PHE A 70 -53.93 -9.25 -25.39
N GLY A 71 -53.36 -9.68 -26.52
CA GLY A 71 -51.91 -9.92 -26.63
C GLY A 71 -51.08 -8.66 -26.43
N VAL A 72 -51.50 -7.53 -27.01
CA VAL A 72 -50.82 -6.22 -26.84
C VAL A 72 -50.93 -5.73 -25.39
N VAL A 73 -52.12 -5.80 -24.79
CA VAL A 73 -52.34 -5.38 -23.40
C VAL A 73 -51.54 -6.26 -22.43
N ALA A 74 -51.53 -7.58 -22.63
CA ALA A 74 -50.75 -8.51 -21.84
C ALA A 74 -49.24 -8.25 -21.97
N GLY A 75 -48.74 -8.00 -23.19
CA GLY A 75 -47.34 -7.67 -23.45
C GLY A 75 -46.91 -6.35 -22.79
N ALA A 76 -47.75 -5.31 -22.89
CA ALA A 76 -47.51 -4.04 -22.21
C ALA A 76 -47.52 -4.20 -20.68
N GLY A 77 -48.47 -4.97 -20.15
CA GLY A 77 -48.55 -5.29 -18.72
C GLY A 77 -47.32 -6.03 -18.20
N ALA A 78 -46.82 -7.02 -18.96
CA ALA A 78 -45.61 -7.76 -18.61
C ALA A 78 -44.36 -6.86 -18.59
N LEU A 79 -44.24 -5.92 -19.54
CA LEU A 79 -43.14 -4.96 -19.57
C LEU A 79 -43.19 -4.01 -18.37
N VAL A 80 -44.37 -3.48 -18.03
CA VAL A 80 -44.55 -2.63 -16.85
C VAL A 80 -44.18 -3.40 -15.58
N ALA A 81 -44.63 -4.64 -15.44
CA ALA A 81 -44.28 -5.50 -14.31
C ALA A 81 -42.77 -5.71 -14.18
N LEU A 82 -42.06 -5.95 -15.30
CA LEU A 82 -40.60 -6.09 -15.32
C LEU A 82 -39.90 -4.79 -14.90
N VAL A 83 -40.33 -3.64 -15.41
CA VAL A 83 -39.75 -2.33 -15.04
C VAL A 83 -39.99 -2.03 -13.56
N VAL A 84 -41.17 -2.32 -13.03
CA VAL A 84 -41.50 -2.14 -11.61
C VAL A 84 -40.66 -3.08 -10.74
N ALA A 85 -40.52 -4.35 -11.11
CA ALA A 85 -39.68 -5.30 -10.40
C ALA A 85 -38.21 -4.84 -10.37
N TYR A 86 -37.67 -4.39 -11.51
CA TYR A 86 -36.31 -3.86 -11.59
C TYR A 86 -36.12 -2.57 -10.77
N ARG A 87 -37.06 -1.62 -10.86
CA ARG A 87 -37.00 -0.37 -10.07
C ARG A 87 -37.06 -0.68 -8.58
N ARG A 88 -37.95 -1.59 -8.16
CA ARG A 88 -38.06 -2.03 -6.78
C ARG A 88 -36.76 -2.67 -6.31
N GLN A 89 -36.20 -3.60 -7.08
CA GLN A 89 -34.92 -4.21 -6.78
C GLN A 89 -33.81 -3.16 -6.60
N ARG A 90 -33.71 -2.18 -7.50
CA ARG A 90 -32.68 -1.13 -7.41
C ARG A 90 -32.86 -0.25 -6.18
N VAL A 91 -34.09 0.15 -5.86
CA VAL A 91 -34.40 0.94 -4.67
C VAL A 91 -34.12 0.15 -3.39
N ASP A 92 -34.42 -1.14 -3.39
CA ASP A 92 -34.16 -2.03 -2.25
C ASP A 92 -32.65 -2.25 -2.06
N GLU A 93 -31.86 -2.44 -3.13
CA GLU A 93 -30.39 -2.53 -3.10
C GLU A 93 -29.74 -1.21 -2.60
N ASP A 94 -30.16 -0.07 -3.16
CA ASP A 94 -29.68 1.24 -2.73
C ASP A 94 -30.11 1.55 -1.28
N GLY A 95 -31.28 1.06 -0.86
CA GLY A 95 -31.78 1.15 0.51
C GLY A 95 -30.93 0.33 1.49
N ALA A 96 -30.65 -0.93 1.16
CA ALA A 96 -29.83 -1.82 1.97
C ALA A 96 -28.41 -1.28 2.17
N LEU A 97 -27.79 -0.70 1.13
CA LEU A 97 -26.47 -0.08 1.23
C LEU A 97 -26.48 1.15 2.14
N ARG A 98 -27.53 1.99 2.05
CA ARG A 98 -27.69 3.17 2.92
C ARG A 98 -27.87 2.77 4.39
N ASP A 99 -28.69 1.75 4.65
CA ASP A 99 -28.90 1.25 6.01
C ASP A 99 -27.63 0.62 6.60
N ALA A 100 -26.89 -0.17 5.81
CA ALA A 100 -25.60 -0.70 6.21
C ALA A 100 -24.58 0.41 6.53
N THR A 101 -24.54 1.47 5.71
CA THR A 101 -23.67 2.64 5.92
C THR A 101 -24.05 3.41 7.17
N ARG A 102 -25.36 3.59 7.43
CA ARG A 102 -25.88 4.26 8.62
C ARG A 102 -25.51 3.48 9.89
N LEU A 103 -25.79 2.18 9.91
CA LEU A 103 -25.45 1.31 11.04
C LEU A 103 -23.93 1.27 11.29
N HIS A 104 -23.14 1.23 10.22
CA HIS A 104 -21.68 1.31 10.30
C HIS A 104 -21.25 2.64 10.94
N THR A 105 -21.81 3.77 10.51
CA THR A 105 -21.50 5.11 11.06
C THR A 105 -21.88 5.22 12.55
N GLU A 106 -23.02 4.67 12.95
CA GLU A 106 -23.47 4.66 14.34
C GLU A 106 -22.49 3.86 15.22
N ARG A 107 -22.17 2.63 14.83
CA ARG A 107 -21.21 1.77 15.55
C ARG A 107 -19.80 2.38 15.56
N PHE A 108 -19.39 3.00 14.46
CA PHE A 108 -18.12 3.70 14.35
C PHE A 108 -18.00 4.81 15.39
N THR A 109 -19.04 5.64 15.52
CA THR A 109 -19.06 6.71 16.53
C THR A 109 -18.91 6.15 17.95
N THR A 110 -19.59 5.03 18.25
CA THR A 110 -19.43 4.34 19.55
C THR A 110 -18.02 3.80 19.76
N ALA A 111 -17.44 3.14 18.76
CA ALA A 111 -16.10 2.55 18.87
C ALA A 111 -15.01 3.63 19.04
N VAL A 112 -15.13 4.75 18.32
CA VAL A 112 -14.24 5.92 18.49
C VAL A 112 -14.39 6.52 19.89
N SER A 113 -15.62 6.63 20.41
CA SER A 113 -15.86 7.11 21.77
C SER A 113 -15.21 6.19 22.82
N GLN A 114 -15.30 4.87 22.64
CA GLN A 114 -14.65 3.89 23.52
C GLN A 114 -13.12 3.97 23.45
N LEU A 115 -12.56 4.17 22.24
CA LEU A 115 -11.12 4.34 22.06
C LEU A 115 -10.59 5.60 22.77
N GLY A 116 -11.41 6.64 22.88
CA GLY A 116 -11.09 7.89 23.57
C GLY A 116 -11.32 7.89 25.08
N ASP A 117 -11.82 6.79 25.66
CA ASP A 117 -12.15 6.69 27.09
C ASP A 117 -10.91 6.82 28.00
N GLU A 118 -11.04 7.15 29.28
CA GLU A 118 -9.88 7.20 30.19
C GLU A 118 -9.41 5.79 30.62
N SER A 119 -10.32 4.83 30.65
CA SER A 119 -10.04 3.45 31.01
C SER A 119 -9.38 2.69 29.86
N ALA A 120 -8.16 2.20 30.08
CA ALA A 120 -7.44 1.37 29.11
C ALA A 120 -8.23 0.11 28.69
N ALA A 121 -9.04 -0.46 29.59
CA ALA A 121 -9.88 -1.61 29.25
C ALA A 121 -10.99 -1.24 28.25
N VAL A 122 -11.60 -0.06 28.41
CA VAL A 122 -12.60 0.47 27.47
C VAL A 122 -11.94 0.81 26.13
N ARG A 123 -10.74 1.42 26.16
CA ARG A 123 -9.96 1.67 24.95
C ARG A 123 -9.65 0.39 24.17
N LEU A 124 -9.25 -0.67 24.87
CA LEU A 124 -8.98 -1.97 24.26
C LEU A 124 -10.24 -2.53 23.58
N GLY A 125 -11.40 -2.40 24.22
CA GLY A 125 -12.70 -2.69 23.61
C GLY A 125 -12.96 -1.86 22.34
N GLY A 126 -12.67 -0.55 22.39
CA GLY A 126 -12.79 0.35 21.24
C GLY A 126 -11.87 -0.01 20.07
N VAL A 127 -10.62 -0.40 20.35
CA VAL A 127 -9.67 -0.89 19.33
C VAL A 127 -10.22 -2.13 18.63
N HIS A 128 -10.70 -3.12 19.38
CA HIS A 128 -11.28 -4.33 18.80
C HIS A 128 -12.58 -4.05 18.03
N ALA A 129 -13.42 -3.14 18.53
CA ALA A 129 -14.64 -2.73 17.84
C ALA A 129 -14.34 -2.01 16.52
N LEU A 130 -13.32 -1.15 16.47
CA LEU A 130 -12.86 -0.49 15.23
C LEU A 130 -12.28 -1.48 14.23
N ALA A 131 -11.50 -2.46 14.67
CA ALA A 131 -10.98 -3.49 13.79
C ALA A 131 -12.12 -4.34 13.19
N GLY A 132 -13.09 -4.76 14.01
CA GLY A 132 -14.28 -5.47 13.51
C GLY A 132 -15.13 -4.62 12.55
N LEU A 133 -15.23 -3.31 12.79
CA LEU A 133 -15.89 -2.40 11.84
C LEU A 133 -15.13 -2.27 10.53
N ALA A 134 -13.81 -2.24 10.56
CA ALA A 134 -12.98 -2.24 9.37
C ALA A 134 -13.24 -3.50 8.52
N ASP A 135 -13.33 -4.65 9.17
CA ASP A 135 -13.62 -5.94 8.53
C ASP A 135 -15.00 -5.94 7.85
N ASP A 136 -16.03 -5.48 8.57
CA ASP A 136 -17.43 -5.42 8.11
C ASP A 136 -17.76 -4.17 7.27
N ALA A 137 -16.76 -3.38 6.89
CA ALA A 137 -16.98 -2.10 6.21
C ALA A 137 -17.70 -2.27 4.85
N PRO A 138 -18.81 -1.54 4.58
CA PRO A 138 -19.53 -1.63 3.31
C PRO A 138 -18.72 -1.20 2.09
N THR A 139 -17.73 -0.32 2.28
CA THR A 139 -16.86 0.17 1.21
C THR A 139 -15.40 0.22 1.67
N ARG A 140 -14.48 0.22 0.69
CA ARG A 140 -13.04 0.33 0.95
C ARG A 140 -12.70 1.63 1.69
N GLU A 141 -13.40 2.71 1.40
CA GLU A 141 -13.17 4.02 2.04
C GLU A 141 -13.56 4.01 3.52
N LEU A 142 -14.62 3.30 3.89
CA LEU A 142 -15.02 3.15 5.29
C LEU A 142 -14.04 2.26 6.07
N ARG A 143 -13.51 1.21 5.43
CA ARG A 143 -12.42 0.41 5.98
C ARG A 143 -11.17 1.26 6.23
N GLN A 144 -10.77 2.04 5.23
CA GLN A 144 -9.65 2.98 5.35
C GLN A 144 -9.86 3.95 6.51
N THR A 145 -11.08 4.48 6.69
CA THR A 145 -11.38 5.39 7.80
C THR A 145 -11.16 4.75 9.16
N CYS A 146 -11.51 3.47 9.33
CA CYS A 146 -11.24 2.74 10.58
C CYS A 146 -9.73 2.55 10.81
N ILE A 147 -8.99 2.18 9.76
CA ILE A 147 -7.52 2.05 9.79
C ILE A 147 -6.86 3.40 10.13
N ASP A 148 -7.35 4.50 9.56
CA ASP A 148 -6.83 5.84 9.78
C ASP A 148 -6.99 6.27 11.24
N VAL A 149 -8.11 5.92 11.90
CA VAL A 149 -8.32 6.19 13.33
C VAL A 149 -7.35 5.39 14.19
N LEU A 150 -7.14 4.11 13.87
CA LEU A 150 -6.17 3.26 14.58
C LEU A 150 -4.74 3.82 14.44
N CYS A 151 -4.35 4.23 13.23
CA CYS A 151 -3.08 4.89 12.96
C CYS A 151 -2.98 6.25 13.69
N ALA A 152 -4.04 7.05 13.68
CA ALA A 152 -4.11 8.33 14.41
C ALA A 152 -3.91 8.14 15.92
N TYR A 153 -4.47 7.08 16.50
CA TYR A 153 -4.27 6.74 17.90
C TYR A 153 -2.80 6.47 18.23
N LEU A 154 -2.07 5.77 17.36
CA LEU A 154 -0.63 5.53 17.52
C LEU A 154 0.21 6.81 17.46
N ARG A 155 -0.29 7.86 16.80
CA ARG A 155 0.39 9.16 16.69
C ARG A 155 0.18 10.08 17.89
N LEU A 156 -0.69 9.72 18.84
CA LEU A 156 -0.86 10.50 20.05
C LEU A 156 0.46 10.54 20.86
N PRO A 157 0.75 11.67 21.55
CA PRO A 157 1.94 11.81 22.38
C PRO A 157 2.11 10.64 23.35
N TYR A 158 3.31 10.09 23.39
CA TYR A 158 3.63 8.89 24.15
C TYR A 158 5.03 9.01 24.75
N THR A 159 5.09 9.38 26.03
CA THR A 159 6.34 9.53 26.80
C THR A 159 6.35 8.60 27.99
N ALA A 160 7.49 7.98 28.25
CA ALA A 160 7.70 7.19 29.45
C ALA A 160 7.93 8.14 30.64
N GLU A 161 6.92 8.30 31.49
CA GLU A 161 6.98 9.20 32.65
C GLU A 161 7.65 8.54 33.88
N ALA A 162 8.12 9.39 34.79
CA ALA A 162 9.12 9.04 35.82
C ALA A 162 8.55 8.48 37.14
N ASP A 163 7.29 8.77 37.50
CA ASP A 163 6.68 8.27 38.74
C ASP A 163 5.86 6.98 38.56
N ALA A 164 5.45 6.36 39.67
CA ALA A 164 4.79 5.05 39.67
C ALA A 164 3.38 5.10 39.05
N GLU A 165 2.61 6.16 39.27
CA GLU A 165 1.24 6.30 38.75
C GLU A 165 1.27 6.54 37.24
N ALA A 166 2.12 7.46 36.79
CA ALA A 166 2.36 7.72 35.39
C ALA A 166 2.96 6.49 34.68
N ARG A 167 3.76 5.66 35.37
CA ARG A 167 4.22 4.37 34.85
C ARG A 167 3.07 3.38 34.62
N HIS A 168 2.11 3.27 35.54
CA HIS A 168 0.95 2.40 35.34
C HIS A 168 0.09 2.87 34.17
N ALA A 169 -0.16 4.17 34.05
CA ALA A 169 -0.87 4.76 32.90
C ALA A 169 -0.12 4.51 31.58
N TYR A 170 1.21 4.69 31.58
CA TYR A 170 2.08 4.39 30.44
C TYR A 170 1.96 2.94 29.99
N LEU A 171 2.05 1.98 30.92
CA LEU A 171 1.96 0.54 30.61
C LEU A 171 0.58 0.15 30.08
N ALA A 172 -0.48 0.74 30.65
CA ALA A 172 -1.84 0.51 30.17
C ALA A 172 -2.04 1.05 28.75
N LEU A 173 -1.55 2.27 28.47
CA LEU A 173 -1.56 2.85 27.13
C LEU A 173 -0.69 2.05 26.15
N ARG A 174 0.46 1.55 26.61
CA ARG A 174 1.35 0.66 25.84
C ARG A 174 0.60 -0.56 25.33
N GLU A 175 -0.15 -1.22 26.19
CA GLU A 175 -0.91 -2.42 25.84
C GLU A 175 -1.96 -2.15 24.75
N VAL A 176 -2.65 -1.01 24.83
CA VAL A 176 -3.61 -0.59 23.79
C VAL A 176 -2.90 -0.35 22.46
N ARG A 177 -1.77 0.39 22.47
CA ARG A 177 -0.97 0.67 21.26
C ARG A 177 -0.43 -0.62 20.63
N HIS A 178 0.11 -1.53 21.44
CA HIS A 178 0.64 -2.81 20.97
C HIS A 178 -0.48 -3.69 20.42
N THR A 179 -1.70 -3.62 20.98
CA THR A 179 -2.87 -4.28 20.41
C THR A 179 -3.24 -3.71 19.04
N VAL A 180 -3.18 -2.40 18.84
CA VAL A 180 -3.40 -1.79 17.50
C VAL A 180 -2.40 -2.33 16.49
N ILE A 181 -1.10 -2.32 16.82
CA ILE A 181 -0.03 -2.84 15.95
C ILE A 181 -0.27 -4.32 15.62
N ARG A 182 -0.62 -5.12 16.63
CA ARG A 182 -0.91 -6.55 16.49
C ARG A 182 -2.10 -6.79 15.55
N LEU A 183 -3.18 -6.04 15.69
CA LEU A 183 -4.33 -6.17 14.79
C LEU A 183 -3.94 -5.78 13.36
N ILE A 184 -3.20 -4.69 13.17
CA ILE A 184 -2.69 -4.31 11.83
C ILE A 184 -1.88 -5.47 11.22
N ARG A 185 -0.93 -6.04 11.97
CA ARG A 185 -0.14 -7.22 11.54
C ARG A 185 -1.05 -8.37 11.12
N ASP A 186 -1.98 -8.75 11.98
CA ASP A 186 -2.81 -9.95 11.78
C ASP A 186 -3.65 -9.82 10.50
N HIS A 187 -4.20 -8.64 10.19
CA HIS A 187 -4.98 -8.41 8.97
C HIS A 187 -4.12 -8.26 7.71
N LEU A 188 -2.86 -7.82 7.83
CA LEU A 188 -1.91 -7.74 6.72
C LEU A 188 -1.31 -9.10 6.34
N ARG A 189 -1.29 -10.05 7.28
CA ARG A 189 -0.93 -11.47 7.03
C ARG A 189 -2.02 -12.24 6.27
N LEU A 190 -3.25 -11.74 6.24
CA LEU A 190 -4.33 -12.37 5.49
C LEU A 190 -4.11 -12.22 3.98
N PRO A 191 -4.30 -13.28 3.18
CA PRO A 191 -4.14 -13.21 1.72
C PRO A 191 -4.97 -12.09 1.10
N VAL A 192 -4.48 -11.43 0.05
CA VAL A 192 -5.15 -10.27 -0.60
C VAL A 192 -6.61 -10.50 -1.01
N ARG A 193 -7.00 -11.75 -1.29
CA ARG A 193 -8.39 -12.13 -1.65
C ARG A 193 -9.30 -12.37 -0.46
N HIS A 194 -8.76 -12.37 0.76
CA HIS A 194 -9.53 -12.53 1.97
C HIS A 194 -10.32 -11.24 2.24
N HIS A 195 -11.61 -11.36 2.54
CA HIS A 195 -12.52 -10.24 2.72
C HIS A 195 -12.10 -9.29 3.87
N HIS A 196 -11.48 -9.80 4.92
CA HIS A 196 -10.89 -9.02 6.02
C HIS A 196 -9.42 -8.63 5.81
N SER A 197 -8.82 -8.91 4.64
CA SER A 197 -7.45 -8.47 4.39
C SER A 197 -7.39 -6.94 4.36
N TRP A 198 -6.39 -6.38 5.04
CA TRP A 198 -6.10 -4.95 5.01
C TRP A 198 -5.00 -4.62 3.99
N GLN A 199 -4.52 -5.62 3.25
CA GLN A 199 -3.67 -5.38 2.08
C GLN A 199 -4.35 -4.41 1.10
N GLY A 200 -3.57 -3.57 0.44
CA GLY A 200 -4.07 -2.54 -0.46
C GLY A 200 -4.50 -1.24 0.23
N HIS A 201 -4.44 -1.12 1.56
CA HIS A 201 -4.81 0.09 2.31
C HIS A 201 -3.60 0.92 2.72
N ASP A 202 -3.84 2.20 3.05
CA ASP A 202 -2.81 3.13 3.48
C ASP A 202 -2.60 3.06 5.01
N PHE A 203 -1.35 3.21 5.46
CA PHE A 203 -0.99 3.19 6.89
C PHE A 203 -0.08 4.37 7.23
N ASP A 204 -0.56 5.26 8.09
CA ASP A 204 0.15 6.48 8.49
C ASP A 204 0.68 6.39 9.93
N PHE A 205 1.93 5.96 10.07
CA PHE A 205 2.71 5.95 11.30
C PHE A 205 3.62 7.18 11.43
N THR A 206 3.31 8.30 10.76
CA THR A 206 4.10 9.53 10.85
C THR A 206 4.21 10.01 12.30
N GLY A 207 5.44 10.18 12.79
CA GLY A 207 5.73 10.66 14.14
C GLY A 207 5.40 9.66 15.26
N VAL A 208 5.10 8.40 14.94
CA VAL A 208 4.82 7.38 15.96
C VAL A 208 6.10 7.03 16.73
N THR A 209 6.03 7.05 18.06
CA THR A 209 7.04 6.43 18.93
C THR A 209 6.74 4.95 19.09
N PHE A 210 7.65 4.10 18.60
CA PHE A 210 7.64 2.65 18.79
C PHE A 210 8.56 2.27 19.95
N ASP A 211 8.00 1.61 20.96
CA ASP A 211 8.71 1.03 22.12
C ASP A 211 8.61 -0.52 22.13
N GLY A 212 8.36 -1.06 20.94
CA GLY A 212 8.11 -2.47 20.66
C GLY A 212 6.94 -2.65 19.69
N GLY A 213 6.78 -3.87 19.20
CA GLY A 213 5.70 -4.24 18.30
C GLY A 213 6.13 -5.31 17.31
N ASP A 214 5.18 -6.02 16.75
CA ASP A 214 5.44 -7.05 15.75
C ASP A 214 4.57 -6.79 14.52
N LEU A 215 5.23 -6.65 13.37
CA LEU A 215 4.72 -6.54 12.02
C LEU A 215 5.44 -7.56 11.10
N SER A 216 6.02 -8.62 11.67
CA SER A 216 6.67 -9.69 10.91
C SER A 216 5.65 -10.34 9.96
N GLU A 217 6.10 -10.75 8.77
CA GLU A 217 5.26 -11.39 7.73
C GLU A 217 4.05 -10.54 7.28
N ALA A 218 3.97 -9.27 7.68
CA ALA A 218 2.94 -8.37 7.20
C ALA A 218 3.24 -8.00 5.74
N VAL A 219 2.21 -8.05 4.89
CA VAL A 219 2.33 -7.71 3.47
C VAL A 219 1.70 -6.35 3.23
N PHE A 220 2.53 -5.32 3.11
CA PHE A 220 2.14 -3.98 2.73
C PHE A 220 2.12 -3.86 1.21
N SER A 221 1.02 -4.30 0.58
CA SER A 221 0.86 -4.28 -0.87
C SER A 221 -0.08 -3.17 -1.34
N GLY A 222 0.24 -2.47 -2.43
CA GLY A 222 -0.68 -1.60 -3.19
C GLY A 222 -1.16 -0.29 -2.52
N GLY A 223 -0.87 -0.08 -1.24
CA GLY A 223 -1.11 1.17 -0.51
C GLY A 223 0.18 1.91 -0.16
N THR A 224 0.07 3.04 0.51
CA THR A 224 1.18 3.84 1.04
C THR A 224 1.41 3.54 2.52
N VAL A 225 2.68 3.49 2.94
CA VAL A 225 3.06 3.28 4.34
C VAL A 225 4.03 4.38 4.77
N HIS A 226 3.64 5.19 5.74
CA HIS A 226 4.46 6.30 6.24
C HIS A 226 4.97 6.02 7.65
N PHE A 227 6.28 6.08 7.83
CA PHE A 227 7.04 6.12 9.08
C PHE A 227 7.82 7.43 9.19
N ILE A 228 7.34 8.50 8.54
CA ILE A 228 8.04 9.79 8.47
C ILE A 228 8.20 10.34 9.90
N GLY A 229 9.42 10.62 10.33
CA GLY A 229 9.69 11.09 11.70
C GLY A 229 9.34 10.09 12.80
N ALA A 230 9.08 8.82 12.49
CA ALA A 230 8.83 7.80 13.50
C ALA A 230 10.10 7.56 14.34
N THR A 231 9.93 7.30 15.63
CA THR A 231 11.04 7.11 16.56
C THR A 231 11.05 5.69 17.12
N PHE A 232 12.19 5.01 17.00
CA PHE A 232 12.48 3.68 17.54
C PHE A 232 13.46 3.82 18.72
N SER A 233 12.94 4.29 19.85
CA SER A 233 13.77 4.70 21.00
C SER A 233 14.07 3.57 21.98
N SER A 234 13.24 2.52 22.04
CA SER A 234 13.42 1.40 22.96
C SER A 234 12.64 0.16 22.52
N GLY A 235 12.87 -0.96 23.21
CA GLY A 235 12.21 -2.23 22.91
C GLY A 235 12.65 -2.82 21.55
N THR A 236 11.92 -3.85 21.13
CA THR A 236 12.19 -4.56 19.87
C THR A 236 11.00 -4.46 18.94
N VAL A 237 11.21 -3.93 17.74
CA VAL A 237 10.21 -3.87 16.67
C VAL A 237 10.58 -4.85 15.58
N HIS A 238 9.64 -5.74 15.23
CA HIS A 238 9.88 -6.80 14.25
C HIS A 238 9.13 -6.53 12.94
N PHE A 239 9.87 -6.59 11.83
CA PHE A 239 9.42 -6.62 10.44
C PHE A 239 10.04 -7.83 9.71
N ASN A 240 10.34 -8.91 10.46
CA ASN A 240 10.99 -10.08 9.87
C ASN A 240 10.10 -10.68 8.79
N GLY A 241 10.63 -10.91 7.59
CA GLY A 241 9.87 -11.43 6.46
C GLY A 241 8.68 -10.54 6.02
N ALA A 242 8.62 -9.28 6.45
CA ALA A 242 7.60 -8.36 5.97
C ALA A 242 7.84 -8.05 4.49
N GLU A 243 6.75 -7.94 3.73
CA GLU A 243 6.80 -7.60 2.30
C GLU A 243 6.27 -6.18 2.10
N PHE A 244 7.03 -5.36 1.39
CA PHE A 244 6.65 -4.02 1.00
C PHE A 244 6.62 -3.96 -0.53
N SER A 245 5.42 -4.08 -1.10
CA SER A 245 5.26 -4.24 -2.54
C SER A 245 4.21 -3.34 -3.20
N GLY A 246 4.46 -2.92 -4.44
CA GLY A 246 3.47 -2.21 -5.27
C GLY A 246 2.94 -0.87 -4.73
N GLY A 247 3.62 -0.27 -3.75
CA GLY A 247 3.26 0.98 -3.09
C GLY A 247 4.47 1.85 -2.74
N THR A 248 4.30 2.87 -1.91
CA THR A 248 5.43 3.71 -1.44
C THR A 248 5.60 3.56 0.06
N VAL A 249 6.84 3.35 0.51
CA VAL A 249 7.19 3.25 1.93
C VAL A 249 8.14 4.38 2.30
N HIS A 250 7.76 5.21 3.28
CA HIS A 250 8.53 6.39 3.67
C HIS A 250 9.01 6.28 5.11
N PHE A 251 10.31 6.14 5.32
CA PHE A 251 11.03 6.27 6.60
C PHE A 251 11.79 7.61 6.71
N GLY A 252 11.40 8.64 5.94
CA GLY A 252 12.13 9.90 5.92
C GLY A 252 12.18 10.56 7.30
N GLY A 253 13.37 10.91 7.77
CA GLY A 253 13.57 11.49 9.11
C GLY A 253 13.25 10.55 10.28
N ALA A 254 13.11 9.25 10.05
CA ALA A 254 12.92 8.30 11.15
C ALA A 254 14.18 8.21 12.01
N VAL A 255 14.02 8.04 13.32
CA VAL A 255 15.12 8.04 14.30
C VAL A 255 15.24 6.70 14.99
N PHE A 256 16.42 6.08 14.93
CA PHE A 256 16.76 4.80 15.55
C PHE A 256 17.80 5.02 16.66
N SER A 257 17.34 5.47 17.83
CA SER A 257 18.22 6.00 18.90
C SER A 257 18.41 5.07 20.11
N GLY A 258 17.75 3.90 20.15
CA GLY A 258 17.97 2.95 21.25
C GLY A 258 17.17 1.64 21.20
N GLY A 259 16.19 1.52 20.32
CA GLY A 259 15.50 0.25 20.08
C GLY A 259 16.27 -0.72 19.18
N THR A 260 15.85 -1.98 19.15
CA THR A 260 16.27 -2.94 18.13
C THR A 260 15.17 -3.08 17.08
N VAL A 261 15.50 -2.95 15.80
CA VAL A 261 14.55 -3.09 14.70
C VAL A 261 15.03 -4.19 13.74
N HIS A 262 14.19 -5.20 13.54
CA HIS A 262 14.53 -6.34 12.68
C HIS A 262 13.74 -6.32 11.38
N PHE A 263 14.41 -6.16 10.25
CA PHE A 263 13.93 -6.36 8.88
C PHE A 263 14.53 -7.63 8.26
N SER A 264 14.89 -8.63 9.07
CA SER A 264 15.57 -9.83 8.57
C SER A 264 14.67 -10.57 7.57
N GLY A 265 15.19 -10.84 6.37
CA GLY A 265 14.43 -11.46 5.28
C GLY A 265 13.26 -10.62 4.76
N ALA A 266 13.14 -9.34 5.13
CA ALA A 266 12.12 -8.46 4.59
C ALA A 266 12.35 -8.21 3.09
N GLU A 267 11.28 -8.08 2.33
CA GLU A 267 11.33 -7.83 0.89
C GLU A 267 10.79 -6.43 0.59
N PHE A 268 11.57 -5.66 -0.17
CA PHE A 268 11.18 -4.36 -0.71
C PHE A 268 11.15 -4.48 -2.23
N SER A 269 9.98 -4.80 -2.80
CA SER A 269 9.84 -5.14 -4.22
C SER A 269 8.83 -4.27 -4.96
N GLY A 270 9.27 -3.58 -6.02
CA GLY A 270 8.42 -2.67 -6.80
C GLY A 270 7.85 -1.49 -6.01
N ALA A 271 8.30 -1.30 -4.77
CA ALA A 271 8.01 -0.16 -3.91
C ALA A 271 9.17 0.83 -3.92
N THR A 272 8.88 2.12 -3.78
CA THR A 272 9.93 3.11 -3.49
C THR A 272 10.06 3.23 -1.97
N ALA A 273 11.22 2.87 -1.43
CA ALA A 273 11.52 2.95 0.00
C ALA A 273 12.42 4.16 0.29
N PHE A 274 11.90 5.17 0.98
CA PHE A 274 12.62 6.41 1.27
C PHE A 274 13.07 6.46 2.73
N PHE A 275 14.37 6.31 3.00
CA PHE A 275 15.04 6.53 4.29
C PHE A 275 15.82 7.87 4.32
N GLY A 276 15.43 8.84 3.48
CA GLY A 276 16.15 10.11 3.38
C GLY A 276 16.16 10.88 4.71
N GLY A 277 17.33 11.32 5.15
CA GLY A 277 17.52 12.00 6.44
C GLY A 277 17.19 11.15 7.67
N ALA A 278 17.09 9.82 7.54
CA ALA A 278 16.94 8.94 8.69
C ALA A 278 18.21 8.95 9.56
N GLU A 279 18.03 8.90 10.87
CA GLU A 279 19.12 8.98 11.86
C GLU A 279 19.26 7.64 12.59
N PHE A 280 20.47 7.07 12.57
CA PHE A 280 20.86 5.88 13.32
C PHE A 280 21.87 6.31 14.38
N SER A 281 21.39 6.52 15.61
CA SER A 281 22.12 7.19 16.70
C SER A 281 22.09 6.46 18.03
N GLY A 282 22.04 5.13 18.01
CA GLY A 282 22.18 4.29 19.22
C GLY A 282 21.39 2.99 19.21
N GLY A 283 20.47 2.81 18.25
CA GLY A 283 19.74 1.57 18.05
C GLY A 283 20.54 0.49 17.31
N THR A 284 19.96 -0.71 17.24
CA THR A 284 20.44 -1.78 16.34
C THR A 284 19.40 -2.05 15.27
N VAL A 285 19.78 -2.00 14.00
CA VAL A 285 18.87 -2.24 12.86
C VAL A 285 19.42 -3.38 12.01
N HIS A 286 18.67 -4.48 11.91
CA HIS A 286 19.07 -5.66 11.14
C HIS A 286 18.28 -5.76 9.84
N PHE A 287 18.97 -5.69 8.71
CA PHE A 287 18.47 -6.02 7.37
C PHE A 287 19.06 -7.36 6.87
N ILE A 288 19.37 -8.28 7.78
CA ILE A 288 20.05 -9.54 7.45
C ILE A 288 19.21 -10.34 6.45
N GLY A 289 19.79 -10.67 5.29
CA GLY A 289 19.10 -11.39 4.22
C GLY A 289 17.90 -10.66 3.62
N ALA A 290 17.73 -9.37 3.89
CA ALA A 290 16.67 -8.57 3.27
C ALA A 290 16.92 -8.44 1.76
N THR A 291 15.84 -8.40 0.99
CA THR A 291 15.90 -8.26 -0.48
C THR A 291 15.35 -6.90 -0.89
N PHE A 292 16.13 -6.16 -1.65
CA PHE A 292 15.74 -4.89 -2.25
C PHE A 292 15.70 -5.08 -3.76
N SER A 293 14.53 -5.44 -4.30
CA SER A 293 14.37 -5.85 -5.70
C SER A 293 13.52 -4.83 -6.49
N SER A 294 13.95 -4.40 -7.68
CA SER A 294 13.10 -3.67 -8.66
C SER A 294 12.43 -2.35 -8.22
N GLY A 295 12.75 -1.85 -7.02
CA GLY A 295 12.33 -0.55 -6.48
C GLY A 295 13.50 0.42 -6.33
N THR A 296 13.20 1.65 -5.92
CA THR A 296 14.24 2.63 -5.55
C THR A 296 14.30 2.76 -4.02
N VAL A 297 15.49 2.56 -3.45
CA VAL A 297 15.75 2.70 -2.02
C VAL A 297 16.67 3.91 -1.81
N HIS A 298 16.23 4.91 -1.05
CA HIS A 298 17.00 6.13 -0.83
C HIS A 298 17.41 6.28 0.63
N PHE A 299 18.70 6.23 0.93
CA PHE A 299 19.34 6.65 2.19
C PHE A 299 20.03 8.01 2.02
N VAL A 300 19.48 8.88 1.19
CA VAL A 300 20.08 10.19 0.89
C VAL A 300 20.15 11.02 2.16
N GLU A 301 21.32 11.57 2.47
CA GLU A 301 21.55 12.36 3.69
C GLU A 301 21.22 11.62 5.00
N ALA A 302 21.14 10.27 4.97
CA ALA A 302 20.99 9.49 6.19
C ALA A 302 22.25 9.59 7.05
N GLU A 303 22.08 9.66 8.37
CA GLU A 303 23.18 9.78 9.33
C GLU A 303 23.32 8.49 10.15
N PHE A 304 24.53 7.94 10.14
CA PHE A 304 24.96 6.80 10.94
C PHE A 304 26.00 7.31 11.94
N SER A 305 25.54 7.76 13.10
CA SER A 305 26.39 8.42 14.11
C SER A 305 26.75 7.49 15.26
N SER A 306 25.87 6.56 15.63
CA SER A 306 26.16 5.50 16.61
C SER A 306 25.13 4.36 16.53
N GLY A 307 25.42 3.22 17.16
CA GLY A 307 24.63 2.00 17.03
C GLY A 307 25.15 1.06 15.93
N THR A 308 24.34 0.06 15.58
CA THR A 308 24.74 -0.98 14.61
C THR A 308 23.68 -1.12 13.52
N VAL A 309 24.09 -1.10 12.25
CA VAL A 309 23.22 -1.42 11.11
C VAL A 309 23.80 -2.60 10.35
N ASP A 310 23.05 -3.69 10.23
CA ASP A 310 23.54 -4.95 9.69
C ASP A 310 22.77 -5.38 8.44
N PHE A 311 23.40 -5.22 7.27
CA PHE A 311 22.97 -5.69 5.96
C PHE A 311 23.59 -7.05 5.59
N GLY A 312 24.00 -7.85 6.56
CA GLY A 312 24.64 -9.15 6.35
C GLY A 312 23.82 -10.06 5.43
N GLY A 313 24.41 -10.48 4.30
CA GLY A 313 23.74 -11.32 3.31
C GLY A 313 22.55 -10.67 2.59
N ALA A 314 22.30 -9.37 2.77
CA ALA A 314 21.25 -8.66 2.04
C ALA A 314 21.51 -8.69 0.52
N GLU A 315 20.44 -8.75 -0.26
CA GLU A 315 20.49 -8.70 -1.72
C GLU A 315 19.96 -7.36 -2.21
N PHE A 316 20.78 -6.67 -2.99
CA PHE A 316 20.42 -5.45 -3.69
C PHE A 316 20.37 -5.76 -5.19
N SER A 317 19.16 -5.87 -5.75
CA SER A 317 18.98 -6.27 -7.15
C SER A 317 17.89 -5.51 -7.93
N GLY A 318 18.10 -5.32 -9.23
CA GLY A 318 17.09 -4.81 -10.17
C GLY A 318 16.60 -3.37 -9.97
N GLY A 319 17.18 -2.57 -9.06
CA GLY A 319 16.70 -1.23 -8.69
C GLY A 319 17.81 -0.20 -8.48
N THR A 320 17.49 0.95 -7.88
CA THR A 320 18.49 1.97 -7.47
C THR A 320 18.54 2.07 -5.96
N VAL A 321 19.71 1.89 -5.35
CA VAL A 321 19.97 2.12 -3.92
C VAL A 321 20.91 3.30 -3.79
N SER A 322 20.46 4.39 -3.18
CA SER A 322 21.21 5.65 -3.14
C SER A 322 21.56 6.03 -1.71
N PHE A 323 22.84 6.00 -1.38
CA PHE A 323 23.47 6.56 -0.17
C PHE A 323 24.11 7.92 -0.44
N ILE A 324 23.64 8.64 -1.46
CA ILE A 324 24.21 9.95 -1.83
C ILE A 324 24.19 10.90 -0.63
N GLY A 325 25.35 11.44 -0.27
CA GLY A 325 25.48 12.37 0.86
C GLY A 325 25.25 11.74 2.23
N ALA A 326 25.13 10.41 2.34
CA ALA A 326 25.02 9.75 3.63
C ALA A 326 26.29 9.97 4.47
N VAL A 327 26.11 10.15 5.78
CA VAL A 327 27.20 10.43 6.72
C VAL A 327 27.38 9.24 7.65
N PHE A 328 28.56 8.65 7.65
CA PHE A 328 29.02 7.62 8.57
C PHE A 328 30.01 8.27 9.55
N SER A 329 29.47 8.79 10.65
CA SER A 329 30.18 9.53 11.69
C SER A 329 30.38 8.73 12.98
N GLY A 330 29.91 7.48 13.02
CA GLY A 330 30.23 6.53 14.08
C GLY A 330 29.38 5.26 13.97
N GLY A 331 29.40 4.44 15.01
CA GLY A 331 28.71 3.14 15.01
C GLY A 331 29.38 2.11 14.10
N THR A 332 28.63 1.04 13.80
CA THR A 332 29.09 -0.08 12.97
C THR A 332 28.08 -0.40 11.89
N VAL A 333 28.52 -0.45 10.64
CA VAL A 333 27.72 -0.90 9.49
C VAL A 333 28.31 -2.18 8.93
N HIS A 334 27.56 -3.28 9.00
CA HIS A 334 27.97 -4.56 8.44
C HIS A 334 27.27 -4.79 7.11
N CYS A 335 28.03 -5.04 6.06
CA CYS A 335 27.57 -5.47 4.74
C CYS A 335 28.12 -6.87 4.42
N LEU A 336 28.37 -7.67 5.46
CA LEU A 336 29.09 -8.94 5.33
C LEU A 336 28.33 -9.91 4.41
N GLY A 337 28.93 -10.32 3.31
CA GLY A 337 28.30 -11.26 2.38
C GLY A 337 27.13 -10.67 1.57
N ALA A 338 26.86 -9.37 1.67
CA ALA A 338 25.84 -8.70 0.89
C ALA A 338 26.13 -8.84 -0.62
N THR A 339 25.08 -8.97 -1.42
CA THR A 339 25.19 -9.13 -2.87
C THR A 339 24.63 -7.90 -3.56
N PHE A 340 25.46 -7.28 -4.41
CA PHE A 340 25.12 -6.13 -5.23
C PHE A 340 25.04 -6.59 -6.69
N SER A 341 23.84 -6.99 -7.12
CA SER A 341 23.60 -7.68 -8.39
C SER A 341 22.52 -7.02 -9.23
N SER A 342 22.85 -6.50 -10.41
CA SER A 342 21.92 -5.75 -11.29
C SER A 342 21.28 -4.50 -10.66
N GLY A 343 21.25 -3.37 -11.37
CA GLY A 343 20.83 -2.08 -10.81
C GLY A 343 21.98 -1.16 -10.39
N THR A 344 21.68 -0.07 -9.69
CA THR A 344 22.67 0.96 -9.30
C THR A 344 22.74 1.09 -7.78
N VAL A 345 23.94 1.02 -7.21
CA VAL A 345 24.21 1.40 -5.82
C VAL A 345 25.14 2.61 -5.78
N ASP A 346 24.69 3.70 -5.18
CA ASP A 346 25.34 5.00 -5.30
C ASP A 346 25.74 5.56 -3.93
N PHE A 347 27.04 5.55 -3.63
CA PHE A 347 27.67 6.16 -2.46
C PHE A 347 28.34 7.51 -2.80
N ARG A 348 27.99 8.16 -3.92
CA ARG A 348 28.63 9.44 -4.27
C ARG A 348 28.40 10.48 -3.18
N PHE A 349 29.43 11.26 -2.87
CA PHE A 349 29.41 12.26 -1.80
C PHE A 349 29.15 11.71 -0.39
N ALA A 350 29.14 10.39 -0.19
CA ALA A 350 29.07 9.81 1.14
C ALA A 350 30.35 10.17 1.94
N THR A 351 30.19 10.42 3.23
CA THR A 351 31.30 10.78 4.13
C THR A 351 31.51 9.70 5.17
N PHE A 352 32.71 9.16 5.25
CA PHE A 352 33.14 8.13 6.20
C PHE A 352 34.17 8.73 7.16
N SER A 353 33.71 9.40 8.21
CA SER A 353 34.57 10.15 9.13
C SER A 353 35.01 9.34 10.35
N SER A 354 34.20 8.40 10.82
CA SER A 354 34.50 7.56 12.00
C SER A 354 33.58 6.34 12.06
N GLY A 355 33.90 5.37 12.92
CA GLY A 355 33.16 4.10 13.02
C GLY A 355 33.75 3.00 12.12
N THR A 356 32.99 1.93 11.93
CA THR A 356 33.41 0.78 11.11
C THR A 356 32.38 0.46 10.04
N VAL A 357 32.82 0.24 8.81
CA VAL A 357 31.99 -0.23 7.70
C VAL A 357 32.65 -1.46 7.07
N ASP A 358 32.05 -2.63 7.24
CA ASP A 358 32.62 -3.92 6.81
C ASP A 358 31.89 -4.47 5.57
N PHE A 359 32.55 -4.45 4.41
CA PHE A 359 32.12 -5.07 3.16
C PHE A 359 32.78 -6.45 2.93
N GLY A 360 33.31 -7.09 3.97
CA GLY A 360 33.90 -8.41 3.90
C GLY A 360 32.95 -9.42 3.26
N ARG A 361 33.47 -10.25 2.34
CA ARG A 361 32.68 -11.24 1.58
C ARG A 361 31.55 -10.65 0.73
N ALA A 362 31.41 -9.33 0.61
CA ALA A 362 30.45 -8.72 -0.28
C ALA A 362 30.76 -9.11 -1.74
N ARG A 363 29.71 -9.27 -2.53
CA ARG A 363 29.80 -9.67 -3.94
C ARG A 363 29.29 -8.55 -4.82
N PHE A 364 30.17 -8.04 -5.66
CA PHE A 364 29.86 -7.05 -6.69
C PHE A 364 29.72 -7.78 -8.02
N SER A 365 28.64 -7.52 -8.75
CA SER A 365 28.37 -8.14 -10.06
C SER A 365 28.82 -7.25 -11.22
N ASN A 366 29.00 -7.83 -12.41
CA ASN A 366 29.27 -7.07 -13.64
C ASN A 366 28.01 -6.48 -14.29
N ASN A 367 26.81 -6.89 -13.86
CA ASN A 367 25.54 -6.46 -14.46
C ASN A 367 24.84 -5.34 -13.68
N GLY A 368 25.47 -4.82 -12.62
CA GLY A 368 25.06 -3.62 -11.90
C GLY A 368 26.23 -2.64 -11.76
N THR A 369 25.92 -1.42 -11.31
CA THR A 369 26.89 -0.34 -11.10
C THR A 369 26.96 0.03 -9.63
N VAL A 370 28.15 0.00 -9.03
CA VAL A 370 28.39 0.54 -7.69
C VAL A 370 29.39 1.69 -7.79
N SER A 371 29.05 2.86 -7.25
CA SER A 371 29.87 4.07 -7.32
C SER A 371 30.14 4.67 -5.95
N PHE A 372 31.41 4.95 -5.66
CA PHE A 372 31.92 5.73 -4.53
C PHE A 372 32.51 7.07 -4.99
N GLY A 373 32.16 7.54 -6.19
CA GLY A 373 32.72 8.78 -6.75
C GLY A 373 32.54 9.99 -5.80
N LEU A 374 33.62 10.69 -5.50
CA LEU A 374 33.62 11.83 -4.56
C LEU A 374 33.18 11.46 -3.13
N ALA A 375 33.21 10.17 -2.75
CA ALA A 375 33.11 9.78 -1.36
C ALA A 375 34.37 10.21 -0.60
N THR A 376 34.20 10.60 0.66
CA THR A 376 35.29 11.06 1.52
C THR A 376 35.56 10.00 2.59
N PHE A 377 36.82 9.58 2.72
CA PHE A 377 37.28 8.67 3.79
C PHE A 377 38.28 9.44 4.65
N SER A 378 37.92 9.72 5.91
CA SER A 378 38.69 10.63 6.76
C SER A 378 38.82 10.16 8.21
N GLY A 379 38.64 8.86 8.47
CA GLY A 379 38.85 8.28 9.81
C GLY A 379 38.01 7.04 10.15
N ALA A 380 37.02 6.67 9.33
CA ALA A 380 36.33 5.40 9.50
C ALA A 380 37.18 4.22 9.03
N ALA A 381 37.05 3.06 9.70
CA ALA A 381 37.60 1.80 9.22
C ALA A 381 36.64 1.20 8.18
N VAL A 382 37.00 1.28 6.90
CA VAL A 382 36.20 0.75 5.78
C VAL A 382 36.92 -0.45 5.16
N ASP A 383 36.36 -1.65 5.34
CA ASP A 383 37.00 -2.91 4.99
C ASP A 383 36.36 -3.60 3.77
N PHE A 384 37.14 -3.77 2.70
CA PHE A 384 36.79 -4.56 1.51
C PHE A 384 37.72 -5.76 1.30
N THR A 385 38.58 -6.12 2.25
CA THR A 385 39.66 -7.13 2.09
C THR A 385 39.19 -8.48 1.54
N ARG A 386 37.96 -8.89 1.87
CA ARG A 386 37.35 -10.15 1.40
C ARG A 386 36.22 -9.95 0.38
N ALA A 387 36.05 -8.75 -0.15
CA ALA A 387 35.09 -8.48 -1.20
C ALA A 387 35.53 -9.14 -2.53
N SER A 388 34.57 -9.39 -3.42
CA SER A 388 34.80 -10.05 -4.70
C SER A 388 33.98 -9.41 -5.83
N GLY A 389 34.44 -9.57 -7.08
CA GLY A 389 33.83 -8.95 -8.25
C GLY A 389 34.64 -7.77 -8.81
N PRO A 390 34.09 -6.99 -9.75
CA PRO A 390 34.70 -5.76 -10.22
C PRO A 390 34.77 -4.74 -9.08
N ALA A 391 35.86 -3.97 -9.03
CA ALA A 391 36.00 -2.88 -8.08
C ALA A 391 34.92 -1.80 -8.33
N PRO A 392 34.26 -1.29 -7.28
CA PRO A 392 33.33 -0.16 -7.42
C PRO A 392 33.99 1.08 -8.03
N HIS A 393 33.25 1.80 -8.87
CA HIS A 393 33.73 3.01 -9.54
C HIS A 393 34.06 4.10 -8.51
N GLY A 394 35.23 4.73 -8.61
CA GLY A 394 35.66 5.80 -7.71
C GLY A 394 36.09 5.35 -6.32
N LEU A 395 36.15 4.04 -6.04
CA LEU A 395 36.68 3.50 -4.79
C LEU A 395 38.22 3.47 -4.78
N ILE A 396 38.82 3.04 -5.89
CA ILE A 396 40.28 2.99 -6.02
C ILE A 396 40.78 4.42 -6.29
N PRO A 397 41.73 4.95 -5.50
CA PRO A 397 42.35 6.25 -5.75
C PRO A 397 43.01 6.32 -7.13
N ALA A 398 43.09 7.53 -7.69
CA ALA A 398 43.84 7.75 -8.92
C ALA A 398 45.32 7.34 -8.74
N ALA A 399 45.94 6.81 -9.80
CA ALA A 399 47.32 6.37 -9.77
C ALA A 399 48.26 7.45 -9.18
N GLY A 400 49.12 7.04 -8.23
CA GLY A 400 50.03 7.93 -7.52
C GLY A 400 49.41 8.71 -6.34
N SER A 401 48.10 8.62 -6.10
CA SER A 401 47.48 9.17 -4.88
C SER A 401 47.63 8.17 -3.72
N PRO A 402 47.87 8.63 -2.48
CA PRO A 402 47.90 7.74 -1.33
C PRO A 402 46.55 7.06 -1.10
N MET A 403 46.59 5.86 -0.53
CA MET A 403 45.37 5.20 -0.05
C MET A 403 44.76 6.04 1.07
N PRO A 404 43.44 6.35 1.04
CA PRO A 404 42.78 7.04 2.13
C PRO A 404 42.93 6.28 3.45
N ASP A 405 43.13 7.02 4.54
CA ASP A 405 43.27 6.44 5.87
C ASP A 405 42.00 5.68 6.26
N GLY A 406 42.17 4.46 6.77
CA GLY A 406 41.09 3.57 7.18
C GLY A 406 40.42 2.77 6.05
N LEU A 407 40.71 3.07 4.77
CA LEU A 407 40.24 2.28 3.64
C LEU A 407 41.15 1.07 3.39
N THR A 408 40.59 -0.14 3.41
CA THR A 408 41.32 -1.36 3.06
C THR A 408 40.62 -2.08 1.91
N LEU A 409 41.40 -2.45 0.88
CA LEU A 409 40.88 -3.03 -0.37
C LEU A 409 41.13 -4.53 -0.48
N ALA A 410 40.30 -5.22 -1.26
CA ALA A 410 40.59 -6.58 -1.70
C ALA A 410 41.91 -6.63 -2.47
N ALA A 411 42.65 -7.74 -2.36
CA ALA A 411 43.95 -7.90 -3.01
C ALA A 411 43.89 -7.67 -4.53
N ALA A 412 42.78 -8.06 -5.19
CA ALA A 412 42.58 -7.87 -6.62
C ALA A 412 42.26 -6.43 -7.05
N TRP A 413 42.05 -5.52 -6.10
CA TRP A 413 41.68 -4.12 -6.34
C TRP A 413 42.77 -3.14 -5.90
N GLN A 414 43.91 -3.64 -5.42
CA GLN A 414 45.03 -2.78 -5.06
C GLN A 414 45.58 -2.10 -6.33
N PRO A 415 45.88 -0.80 -6.28
CA PRO A 415 46.50 -0.11 -7.41
C PRO A 415 47.88 -0.72 -7.68
N ASP A 416 48.25 -0.86 -8.95
CA ASP A 416 49.59 -1.25 -9.34
C ASP A 416 50.58 -0.17 -8.84
N HIS A 417 51.55 -0.58 -8.01
CA HIS A 417 52.53 0.30 -7.36
C HIS A 417 53.65 0.76 -8.28
#